data_AF-A0A7V9GL04-F1
#
_entry.id   AF-A0A7V9GL04-F1
#
_cell.length_a   1.000
_cell.length_b   1.000
_cell.length_c   1.000
_cell.angle_alpha   90.00
_cell.angle_beta   90.00
_cell.angle_gamma   90.00
#
_symmetry.space_group_name_H-M   'P 1'
#
loop_
_entity.id
_entity.type
_entity.pdbx_description
1 polymer ?
#
loop_
_entity_poly.entity_id
_entity_poly.type
_entity_poly.pdbx_seq_one_letter_code
_entity_poly.pdbx_strand_id
1 'polypeptide(L)'
;MWKSNLNRAWRSIVRNRMFALVNIAGLSLAVAACLVIGLIIHYEWNYDRQSPHASHIWRAYNETITDGKIITQDANTHSKLGPSLTADLPEVVSFTRLYNRGHNEVNILNNEIPYKINDPWMVDTGFLKMFPQQFISGHAATSLKEPNSIILTQSTAERLFGNKNPVGETLNVPGGWMVGIYTVTAVVADPPQNTHLKFGLLASYQTRYAQGHTDNWSSYWDYTYFQLNPQADPGKIQNQLAIYSDEHLKQEGIRFNMQKLTDIHLHSRLTYEIEKNGDARTIKALAFIVLFILGIAFINYINLTTAQSVIRSKEV
;
A
#
# COMPACT_ATOMS: atom_id res chain seq x y z
N MET A 1 11.47 5.37 -52.12
CA MET A 1 12.63 4.83 -51.36
C MET A 1 12.23 3.88 -50.24
N TRP A 2 11.35 4.27 -49.30
CA TRP A 2 10.94 3.42 -48.17
C TRP A 2 10.33 2.06 -48.57
N LYS A 3 9.40 2.02 -49.53
CA LYS A 3 8.80 0.76 -50.04
C LYS A 3 9.84 -0.19 -50.65
N SER A 4 10.89 0.35 -51.28
CA SER A 4 11.96 -0.45 -51.89
C SER A 4 12.85 -1.07 -50.84
N ASN A 5 13.25 -0.30 -49.82
CA ASN A 5 14.07 -0.77 -48.72
C ASN A 5 13.33 -1.81 -47.87
N LEU A 6 12.03 -1.62 -47.61
CA LEU A 6 11.20 -2.60 -46.90
C LEU A 6 11.08 -3.93 -47.66
N ASN A 7 10.86 -3.86 -48.98
CA ASN A 7 10.79 -5.06 -49.83
C ASN A 7 12.13 -5.82 -49.90
N ARG A 8 13.26 -5.11 -49.86
CA ARG A 8 14.60 -5.73 -49.79
C ARG A 8 14.85 -6.39 -48.44
N ALA A 9 14.49 -5.72 -47.33
CA ALA A 9 14.57 -6.28 -45.98
C ALA A 9 13.70 -7.53 -45.83
N TRP A 10 12.45 -7.48 -46.30
CA TRP A 10 11.52 -8.62 -46.27
C TRP A 10 12.08 -9.83 -47.03
N ARG A 11 12.55 -9.64 -48.27
CA ARG A 11 13.19 -10.73 -49.03
C ARG A 11 14.42 -11.29 -48.34
N SER A 12 15.22 -10.44 -47.69
CA SER A 12 16.40 -10.87 -46.92
C SER A 12 16.01 -11.75 -45.72
N ILE A 13 14.95 -11.40 -44.98
CA ILE A 13 14.41 -12.19 -43.86
C ILE A 13 13.92 -13.55 -44.37
N VAL A 14 13.16 -13.55 -45.47
CA VAL A 14 12.61 -14.78 -46.07
C VAL A 14 13.70 -15.67 -46.68
N ARG A 15 14.84 -15.11 -47.09
CA ARG A 15 16.00 -15.87 -47.60
C ARG A 15 16.84 -16.46 -46.48
N ASN A 16 17.01 -15.76 -45.36
CA ASN A 16 17.80 -16.18 -44.21
C ASN A 16 16.92 -16.60 -43.01
N ARG A 17 15.95 -17.49 -43.24
CA ARG A 17 14.87 -17.80 -42.28
C ARG A 17 15.34 -18.26 -40.91
N MET A 18 16.32 -19.17 -40.86
CA MET A 18 16.85 -19.69 -39.59
C MET A 18 17.51 -18.59 -38.76
N PHE A 19 18.33 -17.75 -39.39
CA PHE A 19 18.97 -16.62 -38.72
C PHE A 19 17.96 -15.57 -38.24
N ALA A 20 16.98 -15.24 -39.08
CA ALA A 20 15.92 -14.31 -38.72
C ALA A 20 15.08 -14.86 -37.56
N LEU A 21 14.73 -16.14 -37.59
CA LEU A 21 13.99 -16.81 -36.52
C LEU A 21 14.75 -16.74 -35.19
N VAL A 22 16.03 -17.15 -35.16
CA VAL A 22 16.83 -17.17 -33.93
C VAL A 22 16.99 -15.76 -33.34
N ASN A 23 17.29 -14.75 -34.16
CA ASN A 23 17.44 -13.38 -33.67
C ASN A 23 16.12 -12.77 -33.20
N ILE A 24 15.05 -12.91 -33.99
CA ILE A 24 13.75 -12.33 -33.66
C ILE A 24 13.20 -13.01 -32.42
N ALA A 25 13.26 -14.35 -32.33
CA ALA A 25 12.77 -15.08 -31.17
C ALA A 25 13.58 -14.75 -29.91
N GLY A 26 14.92 -14.74 -30.00
CA GLY A 26 15.79 -14.41 -28.86
C GLY A 26 15.60 -12.98 -28.36
N LEU A 27 15.54 -12.00 -29.28
CA LEU A 27 15.31 -10.61 -28.93
C LEU A 27 13.89 -10.39 -28.37
N SER A 28 12.88 -10.99 -29.00
CA SER A 28 11.49 -10.87 -28.53
C SER A 28 11.33 -11.48 -27.14
N LEU A 29 11.94 -12.64 -26.87
CA LEU A 29 11.91 -13.28 -25.56
C LEU A 29 12.64 -12.44 -24.50
N ALA A 30 13.82 -11.91 -24.83
CA ALA A 30 14.57 -11.04 -23.92
C ALA A 30 13.79 -9.75 -23.59
N VAL A 31 13.21 -9.10 -24.61
CA VAL A 31 12.38 -7.91 -24.42
C VAL A 31 11.14 -8.23 -23.60
N ALA A 32 10.44 -9.33 -23.90
CA ALA A 32 9.28 -9.76 -23.12
C ALA A 32 9.62 -10.01 -21.65
N ALA A 33 10.73 -10.71 -21.36
CA ALA A 33 11.20 -10.94 -20.00
C ALA A 33 11.53 -9.61 -19.29
N CYS A 34 12.23 -8.70 -19.96
CA CYS A 34 12.56 -7.39 -19.42
C CYS A 34 11.32 -6.54 -19.14
N LEU A 35 10.30 -6.59 -20.00
CA LEU A 35 9.03 -5.89 -19.80
C LEU A 35 8.28 -6.44 -18.59
N VAL A 36 8.17 -7.76 -18.45
CA VAL A 36 7.49 -8.38 -17.31
C VAL A 36 8.20 -8.02 -15.99
N ILE A 37 9.53 -8.16 -15.93
CA ILE A 37 10.29 -7.80 -14.73
C ILE A 37 10.20 -6.28 -14.48
N GLY A 38 10.26 -5.46 -15.54
CA GLY A 38 10.10 -4.01 -15.45
C GLY A 38 8.74 -3.59 -14.90
N LEU A 39 7.66 -4.29 -15.28
CA LEU A 39 6.32 -4.08 -14.72
C LEU A 39 6.27 -4.44 -13.22
N ILE A 40 6.92 -5.53 -12.81
CA ILE A 40 7.02 -5.91 -11.38
C ILE A 40 7.78 -4.83 -10.60
N ILE A 41 8.92 -4.37 -11.10
CA ILE A 41 9.70 -3.30 -10.46
C ILE A 41 8.88 -2.01 -10.36
N HIS A 42 8.17 -1.65 -11.43
CA HIS A 42 7.30 -0.48 -11.44
C HIS A 42 6.15 -0.59 -10.43
N TYR A 43 5.53 -1.76 -10.32
CA TYR A 43 4.48 -2.05 -9.34
C TYR A 43 5.00 -1.88 -7.91
N GLU A 44 6.16 -2.46 -7.61
CA GLU A 44 6.81 -2.44 -6.29
C GLU A 44 7.31 -1.06 -5.87
N TRP A 45 7.83 -0.25 -6.80
CA TRP A 45 8.26 1.13 -6.51
C TRP A 45 7.10 2.11 -6.35
N ASN A 46 5.95 1.82 -6.95
CA ASN A 46 4.74 2.64 -6.81
C ASN A 46 3.82 2.18 -5.67
N TYR A 47 4.29 1.27 -4.83
CA TYR A 47 3.55 0.81 -3.66
C TYR A 47 3.35 1.98 -2.66
N ASP A 48 2.13 2.12 -2.13
CA ASP A 48 1.70 3.20 -1.22
C ASP A 48 1.84 4.63 -1.74
N ARG A 49 1.88 4.83 -3.06
CA ARG A 49 2.02 6.16 -3.68
C ARG A 49 0.71 6.77 -4.21
N GLN A 50 -0.44 6.20 -3.86
CA GLN A 50 -1.73 6.62 -4.42
C GLN A 50 -2.27 7.90 -3.76
N SER A 51 -1.85 8.21 -2.53
CA SER A 51 -2.18 9.48 -1.90
C SER A 51 -1.39 10.63 -2.55
N PRO A 52 -2.02 11.77 -2.87
CA PRO A 52 -1.32 12.96 -3.33
C PRO A 52 -0.34 13.52 -2.27
N HIS A 53 -0.46 13.07 -1.02
CA HIS A 53 0.37 13.49 0.10
C HIS A 53 1.41 12.44 0.51
N ALA A 54 1.58 11.35 -0.24
CA ALA A 54 2.38 10.20 0.16
C ALA A 54 3.80 10.53 0.67
N SER A 55 4.48 11.52 0.08
CA SER A 55 5.83 11.93 0.50
C SER A 55 5.90 12.64 1.85
N HIS A 56 4.76 13.09 2.38
CA HIS A 56 4.63 13.82 3.64
C HIS A 56 3.84 13.06 4.70
N ILE A 57 3.40 11.83 4.39
CA ILE A 57 2.72 10.96 5.34
C ILE A 57 3.76 10.08 6.00
N TRP A 58 3.65 9.99 7.32
CA TRP A 58 4.50 9.17 8.17
C TRP A 58 3.63 8.26 9.02
N ARG A 59 4.19 7.14 9.43
CA ARG A 59 3.62 6.21 10.40
C ARG A 59 4.50 6.21 11.64
N ALA A 60 3.89 6.34 12.81
CA ALA A 60 4.58 6.07 14.08
C ALA A 60 4.55 4.58 14.39
N TYR A 61 5.55 4.10 15.12
CA TYR A 61 5.64 2.73 15.57
C TYR A 61 6.32 2.64 16.94
N ASN A 62 6.11 1.53 17.64
CA ASN A 62 6.69 1.27 18.95
C ASN A 62 7.98 0.46 18.83
N GLU A 63 8.95 0.76 19.68
CA GLU A 63 10.15 -0.04 19.92
C GLU A 63 10.14 -0.46 21.39
N THR A 64 10.19 -1.76 21.65
CA THR A 64 10.35 -2.27 23.01
C THR A 64 11.82 -2.46 23.30
N ILE A 65 12.29 -1.82 24.37
CA ILE A 65 13.68 -1.77 24.78
C ILE A 65 13.84 -2.51 26.11
N THR A 66 14.82 -3.41 26.16
CA THR A 66 15.22 -4.12 27.37
C THR A 66 16.74 -4.12 27.45
N ASP A 67 17.30 -3.73 28.61
CA ASP A 67 18.74 -3.61 28.84
C ASP A 67 19.49 -2.80 27.76
N GLY A 68 18.85 -1.72 27.28
CA GLY A 68 19.41 -0.83 26.26
C GLY A 68 19.40 -1.40 24.83
N LYS A 69 18.79 -2.57 24.61
CA LYS A 69 18.63 -3.19 23.28
C LYS A 69 17.18 -3.18 22.84
N ILE A 70 16.94 -2.90 21.56
CA ILE A 70 15.63 -3.05 20.95
C ILE A 70 15.37 -4.55 20.77
N ILE A 71 14.34 -5.07 21.43
CA ILE A 71 13.96 -6.49 21.36
C ILE A 71 12.83 -6.73 20.35
N THR A 72 11.92 -5.77 20.19
CA THR A 72 10.82 -5.81 19.23
C THR A 72 10.52 -4.41 18.69
N GLN A 73 9.94 -4.35 17.50
CA GLN A 73 9.44 -3.09 16.93
C GLN A 73 8.07 -3.35 16.31
N ASP A 74 7.01 -2.83 16.94
CA ASP A 74 5.62 -3.09 16.55
C ASP A 74 5.07 -1.91 15.75
N ALA A 75 4.44 -2.19 14.61
CA ALA A 75 3.83 -1.15 13.76
C ALA A 75 2.62 -0.45 14.40
N ASN A 76 2.06 -1.02 15.48
CA ASN A 76 0.98 -0.41 16.24
C ASN A 76 1.50 0.56 17.31
N THR A 77 0.61 1.47 17.71
CA THR A 77 0.86 2.59 18.61
C THR A 77 -0.36 2.86 19.49
N HIS A 78 -0.17 3.71 20.48
CA HIS A 78 -1.18 4.08 21.46
C HIS A 78 -2.24 5.01 20.87
N SER A 79 -3.51 4.78 21.21
CA SER A 79 -4.65 5.59 20.77
C SER A 79 -4.46 7.11 20.98
N LYS A 80 -3.76 7.51 22.06
CA LYS A 80 -3.51 8.92 22.39
C LYS A 80 -2.51 9.62 21.48
N LEU A 81 -1.65 8.88 20.77
CA LEU A 81 -0.53 9.44 20.03
C LEU A 81 -0.94 10.44 18.94
N GLY A 82 -1.83 10.03 18.03
CA GLY A 82 -2.29 10.87 16.92
C GLY A 82 -2.89 12.21 17.37
N PRO A 83 -3.88 12.19 18.29
CA PRO A 83 -4.44 13.41 18.87
C PRO A 83 -3.40 14.31 19.55
N SER A 84 -2.46 13.75 20.31
CA SER A 84 -1.42 14.56 20.98
C SER A 84 -0.47 15.22 19.99
N LEU A 85 -0.03 14.49 18.95
CA LEU A 85 0.85 15.03 17.91
C LEU A 85 0.23 16.24 17.20
N THR A 86 -1.06 16.18 16.88
CA THR A 86 -1.75 17.31 16.23
C THR A 86 -2.05 18.47 17.18
N ALA A 87 -2.21 18.21 18.48
CA ALA A 87 -2.41 19.25 19.48
C ALA A 87 -1.12 20.01 19.79
N ASP A 88 0.01 19.30 19.89
CA ASP A 88 1.27 19.85 20.39
C ASP A 88 2.19 20.36 19.27
N LEU A 89 2.04 19.85 18.03
CA LEU A 89 2.91 20.19 16.91
C LEU A 89 2.12 20.79 15.73
N PRO A 90 2.25 22.10 15.44
CA PRO A 90 1.64 22.70 14.26
C PRO A 90 2.19 22.16 12.93
N GLU A 91 3.36 21.51 12.96
CA GLU A 91 3.94 20.80 11.82
C GLU A 91 3.08 19.61 11.36
N VAL A 92 2.27 19.03 12.25
CA VAL A 92 1.38 17.91 11.96
C VAL A 92 0.01 18.47 11.54
N VAL A 93 -0.29 18.42 10.25
CA VAL A 93 -1.52 19.04 9.69
C VAL A 93 -2.74 18.15 9.81
N SER A 94 -2.54 16.84 9.88
CA SER A 94 -3.62 15.88 10.12
C SER A 94 -3.07 14.55 10.63
N PHE A 95 -3.93 13.77 11.27
CA PHE A 95 -3.66 12.38 11.62
C PHE A 95 -4.85 11.50 11.25
N THR A 96 -4.60 10.20 11.18
CA THR A 96 -5.63 9.17 11.19
C THR A 96 -5.09 7.92 11.86
N ARG A 97 -5.96 7.22 12.59
CA ARG A 97 -5.68 5.89 13.12
C ARG A 97 -6.47 4.85 12.34
N LEU A 98 -5.89 3.66 12.25
CA LEU A 98 -6.59 2.45 11.85
C LEU A 98 -6.58 1.47 13.02
N TYR A 99 -7.73 0.90 13.33
CA TYR A 99 -7.89 -0.05 14.43
C TYR A 99 -8.67 -1.28 13.97
N ASN A 100 -8.09 -2.46 14.21
CA ASN A 100 -8.76 -3.74 14.01
C ASN A 100 -8.60 -4.71 15.19
N ARG A 101 -7.98 -4.27 16.29
CA ARG A 101 -7.66 -5.11 17.46
C ARG A 101 -6.92 -6.41 17.10
N GLY A 102 -6.11 -6.40 16.03
CA GLY A 102 -5.39 -7.58 15.56
C GLY A 102 -6.24 -8.62 14.82
N HIS A 103 -7.47 -8.28 14.43
CA HIS A 103 -8.35 -9.16 13.65
C HIS A 103 -8.41 -8.73 12.18
N ASN A 104 -8.06 -9.64 11.27
CA ASN A 104 -8.10 -9.39 9.82
C ASN A 104 -9.43 -9.75 9.17
N GLU A 105 -10.42 -10.16 9.96
CA GLU A 105 -11.76 -10.50 9.48
C GLU A 105 -12.84 -10.20 10.51
N VAL A 106 -14.05 -9.92 10.01
CA VAL A 106 -15.26 -9.76 10.81
C VAL A 106 -16.42 -10.51 10.14
N ASN A 107 -17.26 -11.14 10.96
CA ASN A 107 -18.51 -11.73 10.51
C ASN A 107 -19.62 -10.71 10.64
N ILE A 108 -20.36 -10.48 9.56
CA ILE A 108 -21.51 -9.59 9.52
C ILE A 108 -22.75 -10.37 9.06
N LEU A 109 -23.91 -9.98 9.54
CA LEU A 109 -25.20 -10.49 9.12
C LEU A 109 -25.88 -9.44 8.24
N ASN A 110 -26.28 -9.85 7.03
CA ASN A 110 -27.21 -9.11 6.20
C ASN A 110 -28.51 -9.92 6.09
N ASN A 111 -29.60 -9.46 6.68
CA ASN A 111 -30.86 -10.19 6.78
C ASN A 111 -30.67 -11.65 7.26
N GLU A 112 -29.98 -11.82 8.38
CA GLU A 112 -29.66 -13.12 9.02
C GLU A 112 -28.67 -14.02 8.25
N ILE A 113 -28.26 -13.64 7.03
CA ILE A 113 -27.27 -14.37 6.25
C ILE A 113 -25.86 -13.93 6.68
N PRO A 114 -24.98 -14.85 7.10
CA PRO A 114 -23.62 -14.51 7.52
C PRO A 114 -22.68 -14.32 6.33
N TYR A 115 -21.89 -13.25 6.40
CA TYR A 115 -20.81 -12.95 5.48
C TYR A 115 -19.54 -12.67 6.25
N LYS A 116 -18.44 -13.20 5.73
CA LYS A 116 -17.10 -12.88 6.20
C LYS A 116 -16.50 -11.76 5.37
N ILE A 117 -16.13 -10.68 6.04
CA ILE A 117 -15.46 -9.51 5.46
C ILE A 117 -14.03 -9.48 5.94
N ASN A 118 -13.09 -9.42 5.00
CA ASN A 118 -11.67 -9.30 5.29
C ASN A 118 -11.29 -7.83 5.46
N ASP A 119 -10.21 -7.61 6.20
CA ASP A 119 -9.58 -6.31 6.43
C ASP A 119 -10.59 -5.23 6.92
N PRO A 120 -11.34 -5.49 8.00
CA PRO A 120 -12.19 -4.49 8.62
C PRO A 120 -11.38 -3.52 9.48
N TRP A 121 -11.58 -2.22 9.26
CA TRP A 121 -10.88 -1.18 10.03
C TRP A 121 -11.85 -0.16 10.61
N MET A 122 -11.68 0.20 11.88
CA MET A 122 -12.21 1.45 12.43
C MET A 122 -11.20 2.56 12.16
N VAL A 123 -11.64 3.64 11.51
CA VAL A 123 -10.75 4.72 11.06
C VAL A 123 -11.27 6.10 11.42
N ASP A 124 -10.35 7.03 11.69
CA ASP A 124 -10.72 8.43 11.94
C ASP A 124 -11.30 9.10 10.68
N THR A 125 -12.05 10.17 10.87
CA THR A 125 -12.59 10.98 9.75
C THR A 125 -11.50 11.56 8.84
N GLY A 126 -10.28 11.72 9.36
CA GLY A 126 -9.10 12.16 8.62
C GLY A 126 -8.63 11.17 7.56
N PHE A 127 -9.02 9.89 7.65
CA PHE A 127 -8.58 8.82 6.75
C PHE A 127 -8.84 9.17 5.28
N LEU A 128 -10.07 9.58 4.93
CA LEU A 128 -10.45 9.88 3.54
C LEU A 128 -9.77 11.12 2.97
N LYS A 129 -9.26 12.02 3.83
CA LYS A 129 -8.46 13.17 3.40
C LYS A 129 -7.02 12.78 3.14
N MET A 130 -6.46 11.97 4.04
CA MET A 130 -5.07 11.51 3.95
C MET A 130 -4.89 10.44 2.85
N PHE A 131 -5.89 9.58 2.67
CA PHE A 131 -5.96 8.50 1.69
C PHE A 131 -7.27 8.59 0.88
N PRO A 132 -7.34 9.51 -0.11
CA PRO A 132 -8.54 9.70 -0.91
C PRO A 132 -9.00 8.42 -1.61
N GLN A 133 -10.32 8.17 -1.57
CA GLN A 133 -10.97 7.03 -2.21
C GLN A 133 -11.91 7.51 -3.31
N GLN A 134 -12.12 6.69 -4.33
CA GLN A 134 -13.11 6.96 -5.38
C GLN A 134 -14.49 6.52 -4.90
N PHE A 135 -15.42 7.46 -4.73
CA PHE A 135 -16.80 7.16 -4.31
C PHE A 135 -17.63 6.65 -5.49
N ILE A 136 -18.34 5.55 -5.28
CA ILE A 136 -19.33 4.99 -6.21
C ILE A 136 -20.74 5.47 -5.83
N SER A 137 -21.04 5.49 -4.53
CA SER A 137 -22.29 6.02 -3.97
C SER A 137 -22.08 6.60 -2.57
N GLY A 138 -22.90 7.57 -2.17
CA GLY A 138 -22.68 8.33 -0.94
C GLY A 138 -21.61 9.41 -1.09
N HIS A 139 -21.23 10.07 0.00
CA HIS A 139 -20.29 11.20 -0.05
C HIS A 139 -19.34 11.23 1.16
N ALA A 140 -18.07 11.55 0.90
CA ALA A 140 -17.03 11.69 1.92
C ALA A 140 -17.39 12.65 3.06
N ALA A 141 -18.20 13.68 2.76
CA ALA A 141 -18.59 14.70 3.72
C ALA A 141 -19.47 14.17 4.86
N THR A 142 -20.16 13.05 4.68
CA THR A 142 -21.07 12.46 5.67
C THR A 142 -20.57 11.12 6.21
N SER A 143 -19.64 10.46 5.51
CA SER A 143 -19.09 9.17 5.93
C SER A 143 -18.13 9.30 7.12
N LEU A 144 -18.10 8.27 7.98
CA LEU A 144 -17.20 8.11 9.12
C LEU A 144 -17.34 9.16 10.24
N LYS A 145 -18.27 10.11 10.14
CA LYS A 145 -18.49 11.15 11.16
C LYS A 145 -19.30 10.67 12.35
N GLU A 146 -20.35 9.91 12.10
CA GLU A 146 -21.23 9.39 13.14
C GLU A 146 -20.75 8.01 13.61
N PRO A 147 -20.90 7.67 14.90
CA PRO A 147 -20.76 6.31 15.39
C PRO A 147 -21.61 5.33 14.58
N ASN A 148 -21.16 4.08 14.49
CA ASN A 148 -21.86 3.01 13.78
C ASN A 148 -22.09 3.29 12.28
N SER A 149 -21.31 4.18 11.66
CA SER A 149 -21.30 4.35 10.20
C SER A 149 -20.21 3.49 9.57
N ILE A 150 -20.53 2.90 8.41
CA ILE A 150 -19.57 2.12 7.61
C ILE A 150 -19.51 2.60 6.16
N ILE A 151 -18.36 2.36 5.55
CA ILE A 151 -18.09 2.42 4.11
C ILE A 151 -17.72 1.01 3.67
N LEU A 152 -18.29 0.56 2.57
CA LEU A 152 -17.96 -0.72 1.94
C LEU A 152 -17.16 -0.49 0.67
N THR A 153 -16.27 -1.41 0.34
CA THR A 153 -15.75 -1.45 -1.03
C THR A 153 -16.81 -1.94 -2.01
N GLN A 154 -16.63 -1.64 -3.29
CA GLN A 154 -17.53 -2.06 -4.35
C GLN A 154 -17.73 -3.59 -4.36
N SER A 155 -16.63 -4.36 -4.33
CA SER A 155 -16.71 -5.83 -4.29
C SER A 155 -17.44 -6.35 -3.05
N THR A 156 -17.27 -5.70 -1.91
CA THR A 156 -17.95 -6.06 -0.65
C THR A 156 -19.45 -5.74 -0.73
N ALA A 157 -19.80 -4.56 -1.25
CA ALA A 157 -21.19 -4.15 -1.46
C ALA A 157 -21.93 -5.11 -2.42
N GLU A 158 -21.31 -5.47 -3.56
CA GLU A 158 -21.87 -6.40 -4.53
C GLU A 158 -22.09 -7.80 -3.93
N ARG A 159 -21.15 -8.30 -3.11
CA ARG A 159 -21.30 -9.58 -2.41
C ARG A 159 -22.46 -9.60 -1.42
N LEU A 160 -22.70 -8.48 -0.73
CA LEU A 160 -23.72 -8.37 0.31
C LEU A 160 -25.11 -8.05 -0.24
N PHE A 161 -25.20 -7.17 -1.24
CA PHE A 161 -26.44 -6.55 -1.70
C PHE A 161 -26.73 -6.81 -3.19
N GLY A 162 -25.85 -7.49 -3.92
CA GLY A 162 -25.95 -7.65 -5.37
C GLY A 162 -25.90 -6.29 -6.08
N ASN A 163 -26.87 -6.04 -6.96
CA ASN A 163 -26.96 -4.78 -7.72
C ASN A 163 -27.77 -3.69 -6.99
N LYS A 164 -28.21 -3.91 -5.75
CA LYS A 164 -28.97 -2.92 -4.98
C LYS A 164 -28.01 -1.89 -4.37
N ASN A 165 -28.38 -0.61 -4.39
CA ASN A 165 -27.64 0.44 -3.68
C ASN A 165 -27.74 0.18 -2.16
N PRO A 166 -26.61 -0.06 -1.46
CA PRO A 166 -26.63 -0.40 -0.04
C PRO A 166 -26.69 0.83 0.89
N VAL A 167 -26.52 2.05 0.36
CA VAL A 167 -26.48 3.25 1.20
C VAL A 167 -27.81 3.44 1.94
N GLY A 168 -27.73 3.60 3.27
CA GLY A 168 -28.86 3.68 4.19
C GLY A 168 -29.30 2.34 4.79
N GLU A 169 -28.84 1.22 4.25
CA GLU A 169 -29.13 -0.11 4.80
C GLU A 169 -28.28 -0.38 6.06
N THR A 170 -28.78 -1.26 6.91
CA THR A 170 -28.10 -1.66 8.15
C THR A 170 -27.51 -3.06 8.07
N LEU A 171 -26.32 -3.24 8.63
CA LEU A 171 -25.64 -4.53 8.79
C LEU A 171 -25.43 -4.80 10.28
N ASN A 172 -25.67 -6.04 10.70
CA ASN A 172 -25.51 -6.43 12.10
C ASN A 172 -24.19 -7.20 12.29
N VAL A 173 -23.33 -6.75 13.19
CA VAL A 173 -22.16 -7.49 13.64
C VAL A 173 -22.53 -8.19 14.95
N PRO A 174 -22.75 -9.51 14.94
CA PRO A 174 -23.37 -10.22 16.07
C PRO A 174 -22.45 -10.35 17.29
N GLY A 175 -21.14 -10.14 17.15
CA GLY A 175 -20.19 -10.27 18.26
C GLY A 175 -18.78 -9.80 17.92
N GLY A 176 -17.90 -9.83 18.92
CA GLY A 176 -16.49 -9.43 18.78
C GLY A 176 -16.25 -7.93 18.99
N TRP A 177 -15.08 -7.46 18.56
CA TRP A 177 -14.61 -6.09 18.81
C TRP A 177 -15.38 -5.01 18.03
N MET A 178 -16.15 -5.40 17.01
CA MET A 178 -17.05 -4.53 16.25
C MET A 178 -18.52 -4.80 16.55
N VAL A 179 -18.90 -5.47 17.65
CA VAL A 179 -20.31 -5.80 17.92
C VAL A 179 -21.22 -4.57 17.82
N GLY A 180 -22.35 -4.70 17.11
CA GLY A 180 -23.31 -3.61 16.94
C GLY A 180 -24.00 -3.60 15.58
N ILE A 181 -24.93 -2.66 15.41
CA ILE A 181 -25.66 -2.43 14.14
C ILE A 181 -25.04 -1.21 13.47
N TYR A 182 -24.62 -1.36 12.21
CA TYR A 182 -23.95 -0.32 11.44
C TYR A 182 -24.79 0.09 10.23
N THR A 183 -24.79 1.38 9.92
CA THR A 183 -25.45 1.93 8.72
C THR A 183 -24.43 2.16 7.62
N VAL A 184 -24.71 1.64 6.42
CA VAL A 184 -23.88 1.88 5.23
C VAL A 184 -24.08 3.31 4.77
N THR A 185 -23.00 4.11 4.81
CA THR A 185 -23.04 5.53 4.45
C THR A 185 -22.46 5.81 3.07
N ALA A 186 -21.59 4.94 2.56
CA ALA A 186 -21.01 5.06 1.24
C ALA A 186 -20.49 3.71 0.71
N VAL A 187 -20.31 3.66 -0.61
CA VAL A 187 -19.55 2.62 -1.30
C VAL A 187 -18.43 3.30 -2.07
N VAL A 188 -17.22 2.77 -1.93
CA VAL A 188 -16.02 3.24 -2.64
C VAL A 188 -15.48 2.15 -3.57
N ALA A 189 -14.70 2.54 -4.58
CA ALA A 189 -13.98 1.60 -5.41
C ALA A 189 -13.04 0.74 -4.55
N ASP A 190 -12.73 -0.47 -5.02
CA ASP A 190 -11.76 -1.33 -4.33
C ASP A 190 -10.38 -0.66 -4.28
N PRO A 191 -9.65 -0.75 -3.15
CA PRO A 191 -8.29 -0.25 -3.07
C PRO A 191 -7.40 -0.90 -4.15
N PRO A 192 -6.45 -0.14 -4.71
CA PRO A 192 -5.51 -0.71 -5.67
C PRO A 192 -4.66 -1.80 -5.02
N GLN A 193 -4.16 -2.75 -5.82
CA GLN A 193 -3.44 -3.90 -5.27
C GLN A 193 -2.07 -3.54 -4.66
N ASN A 194 -1.47 -2.43 -5.10
CA ASN A 194 -0.18 -1.94 -4.64
C ASN A 194 -0.29 -0.95 -3.46
N THR A 195 -1.13 -1.25 -2.48
CA THR A 195 -1.15 -0.55 -1.19
C THR A 195 -1.23 -1.54 -0.04
N HIS A 196 -0.62 -1.21 1.09
CA HIS A 196 -0.78 -1.98 2.31
C HIS A 196 -2.13 -1.68 2.99
N LEU A 197 -2.76 -0.56 2.66
CA LEU A 197 -4.03 -0.12 3.23
C LEU A 197 -5.21 -0.77 2.51
N LYS A 198 -5.25 -2.10 2.47
CA LYS A 198 -6.40 -2.86 1.96
C LYS A 198 -7.50 -2.90 3.00
N PHE A 199 -8.74 -2.85 2.53
CA PHE A 199 -9.92 -2.95 3.38
C PHE A 199 -11.08 -3.54 2.59
N GLY A 200 -11.95 -4.30 3.25
CA GLY A 200 -13.30 -4.62 2.75
C GLY A 200 -14.37 -3.70 3.36
N LEU A 201 -14.10 -3.18 4.56
CA LEU A 201 -15.01 -2.36 5.33
C LEU A 201 -14.24 -1.34 6.17
N LEU A 202 -14.66 -0.07 6.11
CA LEU A 202 -14.22 0.97 7.03
C LEU A 202 -15.38 1.39 7.92
N ALA A 203 -15.21 1.31 9.24
CA ALA A 203 -16.14 1.82 10.23
C ALA A 203 -15.63 3.13 10.84
N SER A 204 -16.53 3.98 11.31
CA SER A 204 -16.14 5.18 12.04
C SER A 204 -15.43 4.83 13.35
N TYR A 205 -14.27 5.42 13.60
CA TYR A 205 -13.59 5.37 14.89
C TYR A 205 -14.46 5.96 16.03
N GLN A 206 -15.41 6.84 15.71
CA GLN A 206 -16.36 7.40 16.70
C GLN A 206 -17.20 6.32 17.39
N THR A 207 -17.37 5.17 16.74
CA THR A 207 -17.98 3.98 17.33
C THR A 207 -17.27 3.55 18.61
N ARG A 208 -15.93 3.63 18.65
CA ARG A 208 -15.16 3.28 19.85
C ARG A 208 -15.48 4.20 21.01
N TYR A 209 -15.52 5.51 20.77
CA TYR A 209 -15.87 6.48 21.80
C TYR A 209 -17.30 6.27 22.30
N ALA A 210 -18.25 5.98 21.41
CA ALA A 210 -19.62 5.64 21.77
C ALA A 210 -19.73 4.35 22.62
N GLN A 211 -18.76 3.44 22.48
CA GLN A 211 -18.63 2.21 23.27
C GLN A 211 -17.77 2.39 24.54
N GLY A 212 -17.43 3.64 24.91
CA GLY A 212 -16.72 3.96 26.14
C GLY A 212 -15.19 3.95 26.05
N HIS A 213 -14.62 3.83 24.84
CA HIS A 213 -13.18 4.03 24.66
C HIS A 213 -12.80 5.48 25.01
N THR A 214 -11.65 5.65 25.66
CA THR A 214 -11.00 6.95 25.85
C THR A 214 -9.55 6.83 25.38
N ASP A 215 -9.07 7.83 24.65
CA ASP A 215 -7.69 7.83 24.15
C ASP A 215 -6.72 7.85 25.34
N ASN A 216 -5.78 6.91 25.35
CA ASN A 216 -4.83 6.71 26.43
C ASN A 216 -3.50 6.12 25.93
N TRP A 217 -2.54 6.04 26.85
CA TRP A 217 -1.19 5.52 26.64
C TRP A 217 -1.00 4.07 27.15
N SER A 218 -2.06 3.36 27.55
CA SER A 218 -1.91 2.04 28.20
C SER A 218 -2.09 0.84 27.26
N SER A 219 -2.49 1.07 26.01
CA SER A 219 -2.66 0.01 25.01
C SER A 219 -2.35 0.53 23.61
N TYR A 220 -1.63 -0.29 22.82
CA TYR A 220 -1.15 0.10 21.49
C TYR A 220 -1.70 -0.76 20.35
N TRP A 221 -3.01 -0.74 20.08
CA TRP A 221 -3.60 -1.48 18.95
C TRP A 221 -3.90 -0.62 17.71
N ASP A 222 -3.51 0.65 17.73
CA ASP A 222 -3.82 1.61 16.67
C ASP A 222 -2.61 1.80 15.73
N TYR A 223 -2.83 1.70 14.41
CA TYR A 223 -1.84 2.16 13.45
C TYR A 223 -2.00 3.65 13.23
N THR A 224 -1.05 4.46 13.72
CA THR A 224 -1.14 5.93 13.64
C THR A 224 -0.36 6.46 12.47
N TYR A 225 -1.07 7.10 11.54
CA TYR A 225 -0.51 7.85 10.43
C TYR A 225 -0.73 9.34 10.64
N PHE A 226 0.24 10.14 10.26
CA PHE A 226 0.17 11.59 10.36
C PHE A 226 0.82 12.24 9.16
N GLN A 227 0.24 13.37 8.74
CA GLN A 227 0.72 14.15 7.62
C GLN A 227 1.45 15.37 8.15
N LEU A 228 2.67 15.58 7.67
CA LEU A 228 3.45 16.78 7.94
C LEU A 228 3.18 17.84 6.88
N ASN A 229 3.28 19.11 7.27
CA ASN A 229 3.34 20.18 6.27
C ASN A 229 4.67 20.07 5.46
N PRO A 230 4.74 20.59 4.23
CA PRO A 230 5.93 20.43 3.37
C PRO A 230 7.22 21.07 3.88
N GLN A 231 7.14 21.97 4.86
CA GLN A 231 8.29 22.68 5.44
C GLN A 231 8.66 22.14 6.84
N ALA A 232 7.97 21.10 7.30
CA ALA A 232 8.20 20.51 8.61
C ALA A 232 9.59 19.86 8.66
N ASP A 233 10.28 20.06 9.78
CA ASP A 233 11.51 19.33 10.11
C ASP A 233 11.14 18.04 10.85
N PRO A 234 11.31 16.84 10.24
CA PRO A 234 11.01 15.57 10.89
C PRO A 234 11.76 15.37 12.21
N GLY A 235 12.92 16.01 12.40
CA GLY A 235 13.69 15.94 13.64
C GLY A 235 12.92 16.48 14.85
N LYS A 236 12.07 17.51 14.66
CA LYS A 236 11.21 18.02 15.72
C LYS A 236 10.17 17.00 16.16
N ILE A 237 9.58 16.28 15.21
CA ILE A 237 8.57 15.26 15.48
C ILE A 237 9.25 14.10 16.22
N GLN A 238 10.43 13.67 15.76
CA GLN A 238 11.22 12.65 16.45
C GLN A 238 11.52 13.02 17.91
N ASN A 239 11.89 14.28 18.16
CA ASN A 239 12.14 14.76 19.52
C ASN A 239 10.87 14.75 20.37
N GLN A 240 9.73 15.16 19.81
CA GLN A 240 8.45 15.11 20.53
C GLN A 240 8.02 13.67 20.85
N LEU A 241 8.23 12.74 19.91
CA LEU A 241 7.99 11.31 20.14
C LEU A 241 8.86 10.75 21.28
N ALA A 242 10.12 11.21 21.38
CA ALA A 242 11.00 10.84 22.48
C ALA A 242 10.48 11.39 23.83
N ILE A 243 9.98 12.63 23.87
CA ILE A 243 9.37 13.22 25.07
C ILE A 243 8.16 12.37 25.54
N TYR A 244 7.22 12.06 24.64
CA TYR A 244 6.09 11.20 25.00
C TYR A 244 6.51 9.81 25.48
N SER A 245 7.58 9.26 24.88
CA SER A 245 8.13 7.97 25.31
C SER A 245 8.63 8.04 26.74
N ASP A 246 9.39 9.09 27.09
CA ASP A 246 9.94 9.27 28.42
C ASP A 246 8.87 9.59 29.48
N GLU A 247 7.86 10.39 29.13
CA GLU A 247 6.81 10.83 30.05
C GLU A 247 5.75 9.75 30.31
N HIS A 248 5.43 8.93 29.31
CA HIS A 248 4.27 8.04 29.39
C HIS A 248 4.62 6.56 29.32
N LEU A 249 5.72 6.18 28.67
CA LEU A 249 5.99 4.79 28.29
C LEU A 249 7.29 4.22 28.85
N LYS A 250 8.07 5.04 29.56
CA LYS A 250 9.38 4.67 30.12
C LYS A 250 9.31 3.45 31.04
N GLN A 251 8.25 3.30 31.82
CA GLN A 251 8.07 2.16 32.72
C GLN A 251 7.81 0.84 31.97
N GLU A 252 7.22 0.94 30.77
CA GLU A 252 6.93 -0.19 29.89
C GLU A 252 8.12 -0.54 28.98
N GLY A 253 9.19 0.27 29.03
CA GLY A 253 10.35 0.13 28.15
C GLY A 253 10.03 0.43 26.68
N ILE A 254 8.91 1.12 26.39
CA ILE A 254 8.48 1.41 25.03
C ILE A 254 8.97 2.80 24.62
N ARG A 255 9.45 2.90 23.38
CA ARG A 255 9.81 4.16 22.72
C ARG A 255 9.11 4.28 21.39
N PHE A 256 8.59 5.46 21.09
CA PHE A 256 8.07 5.77 19.77
C PHE A 256 9.17 6.10 18.78
N ASN A 257 8.96 5.70 17.54
CA ASN A 257 9.76 6.09 16.41
C ASN A 257 8.85 6.28 15.18
N MET A 258 9.37 6.75 14.05
CA MET A 258 8.57 7.05 12.86
C MET A 258 9.27 6.65 11.56
N GLN A 259 8.47 6.33 10.55
CA GLN A 259 8.94 6.04 9.19
C GLN A 259 8.00 6.62 8.14
N LYS A 260 8.54 6.92 6.95
CA LYS A 260 7.73 7.43 5.83
C LYS A 260 6.80 6.36 5.31
N LEU A 261 5.61 6.78 4.86
CA LEU A 261 4.65 5.90 4.20
C LEU A 261 5.29 5.09 3.07
N THR A 262 6.05 5.77 2.20
CA THR A 262 6.67 5.17 1.01
C THR A 262 7.78 4.18 1.30
N ASP A 263 8.26 4.12 2.54
CA ASP A 263 9.33 3.20 2.95
C ASP A 263 8.76 1.92 3.59
N ILE A 264 7.47 1.90 3.95
CA ILE A 264 6.81 0.77 4.62
C ILE A 264 6.98 -0.51 3.80
N HIS A 265 6.53 -0.52 2.55
CA HIS A 265 6.51 -1.75 1.76
C HIS A 265 7.90 -2.37 1.53
N LEU A 266 8.94 -1.59 1.23
CA LEU A 266 10.23 -2.15 0.77
C LEU A 266 11.33 -2.17 1.83
N HIS A 267 11.19 -1.41 2.92
CA HIS A 267 12.24 -1.26 3.93
C HIS A 267 11.81 -1.68 5.33
N SER A 268 10.51 -1.68 5.60
CA SER A 268 10.00 -2.03 6.93
C SER A 268 10.15 -3.52 7.24
N ARG A 269 10.40 -3.80 8.53
CA ARG A 269 10.52 -5.15 9.10
C ARG A 269 9.90 -5.22 10.49
N LEU A 270 8.91 -4.36 10.75
CA LEU A 270 8.23 -4.31 12.03
C LEU A 270 7.36 -5.56 12.21
N THR A 271 7.13 -5.93 13.45
CA THR A 271 6.05 -6.86 13.81
C THR A 271 4.69 -6.16 13.65
N TYR A 272 3.65 -6.96 13.42
CA TYR A 272 2.28 -6.48 13.16
C TYR A 272 2.12 -5.56 11.94
N GLU A 273 2.95 -5.71 10.90
CA GLU A 273 2.70 -5.04 9.63
C GLU A 273 1.33 -5.43 9.06
N ILE A 274 0.60 -4.43 8.52
CA ILE A 274 -0.76 -4.64 7.98
C ILE A 274 -0.74 -5.62 6.81
N GLU A 275 0.27 -5.49 5.95
CA GLU A 275 0.50 -6.35 4.80
C GLU A 275 1.93 -6.84 4.79
N LYS A 276 2.17 -7.94 4.07
CA LYS A 276 3.51 -8.49 3.95
C LYS A 276 4.41 -7.52 3.18
N ASN A 277 5.50 -7.09 3.81
CA ASN A 277 6.50 -6.24 3.15
C ASN A 277 7.24 -6.99 2.03
N GLY A 278 7.63 -6.22 1.01
CA GLY A 278 8.63 -6.58 0.03
C GLY A 278 10.07 -6.42 0.57
N ASP A 279 11.05 -6.56 -0.33
CA ASP A 279 12.46 -6.34 -0.01
C ASP A 279 13.12 -5.51 -1.11
N ALA A 280 13.55 -4.28 -0.76
CA ALA A 280 14.26 -3.39 -1.67
C ALA A 280 15.49 -4.07 -2.31
N ARG A 281 16.15 -5.01 -1.64
CA ARG A 281 17.29 -5.75 -2.20
C ARG A 281 16.87 -6.68 -3.32
N THR A 282 15.73 -7.37 -3.17
CA THR A 282 15.16 -8.22 -4.22
C THR A 282 14.81 -7.39 -5.45
N ILE A 283 14.19 -6.22 -5.25
CA ILE A 283 13.83 -5.34 -6.37
C ILE A 283 15.09 -4.79 -7.07
N LYS A 284 16.12 -4.41 -6.31
CA LYS A 284 17.41 -4.00 -6.88
C LYS A 284 18.10 -5.12 -7.66
N ALA A 285 18.04 -6.37 -7.17
CA ALA A 285 18.58 -7.52 -7.87
C ALA A 285 17.83 -7.79 -9.19
N LEU A 286 16.50 -7.69 -9.18
CA LEU A 286 15.69 -7.81 -10.40
C LEU A 286 16.03 -6.72 -11.42
N ALA A 287 16.19 -5.47 -10.98
CA ALA A 287 16.59 -4.37 -11.86
C ALA A 287 17.96 -4.63 -12.52
N PHE A 288 18.90 -5.20 -11.76
CA PHE A 288 20.22 -5.57 -12.27
C PHE A 288 20.15 -6.73 -13.28
N ILE A 289 19.29 -7.73 -13.03
CA ILE A 289 19.03 -8.83 -13.97
C ILE A 289 18.47 -8.30 -15.30
N VAL A 290 17.53 -7.36 -15.26
CA VAL A 290 16.98 -6.74 -16.48
C VAL A 290 18.08 -6.07 -17.29
N LEU A 291 18.96 -5.30 -16.63
CA LEU A 291 20.09 -4.65 -17.29
C LEU A 291 21.02 -5.68 -17.96
N PHE A 292 21.31 -6.79 -17.29
CA PHE A 292 22.13 -7.86 -17.85
C PHE A 292 21.48 -8.57 -19.04
N ILE A 293 20.19 -8.89 -18.95
CA ILE A 293 19.46 -9.54 -20.06
C ILE A 293 19.49 -8.64 -21.29
N LEU A 294 19.26 -7.33 -21.13
CA LEU A 294 19.35 -6.37 -22.22
C LEU A 294 20.78 -6.30 -22.79
N GLY A 295 21.80 -6.29 -21.93
CA GLY A 295 23.20 -6.31 -22.35
C GLY A 295 23.57 -7.56 -23.16
N ILE A 296 23.20 -8.75 -22.68
CA ILE A 296 23.45 -10.03 -23.38
C ILE A 296 22.69 -10.07 -24.71
N ALA A 297 21.42 -9.65 -24.72
CA ALA A 297 20.62 -9.61 -25.94
C ALA A 297 21.22 -8.67 -26.98
N PHE A 298 21.73 -7.51 -26.56
CA PHE A 298 22.38 -6.54 -27.42
C PHE A 298 23.71 -7.06 -27.99
N ILE A 299 24.57 -7.65 -27.15
CA ILE A 299 25.83 -8.26 -27.59
C ILE A 299 25.56 -9.41 -28.58
N ASN A 300 24.59 -10.28 -28.27
CA ASN A 300 24.22 -11.39 -29.14
C ASN A 300 23.75 -10.89 -30.52
N TYR A 301 22.95 -9.84 -30.54
CA TYR A 301 22.51 -9.19 -31.77
C TYR A 301 23.69 -8.62 -32.60
N ILE A 302 24.65 -7.94 -31.95
CA ILE A 302 25.86 -7.42 -32.64
C ILE A 302 26.69 -8.57 -33.21
N ASN A 303 26.94 -9.62 -32.41
CA ASN A 303 27.77 -10.74 -32.82
C ASN A 303 27.17 -11.47 -34.03
N LEU A 304 25.86 -11.73 -34.00
CA LEU A 304 25.16 -12.38 -35.12
C LEU A 304 25.12 -11.50 -36.37
N THR A 305 24.94 -10.18 -36.22
CA THR A 305 24.96 -9.24 -37.34
C THR A 305 26.34 -9.15 -37.99
N THR A 306 27.39 -9.11 -37.18
CA THR A 306 28.79 -9.09 -37.64
C THR A 306 29.17 -10.38 -38.38
N ALA A 307 28.78 -11.55 -37.86
CA ALA A 307 29.00 -12.82 -38.53
C ALA A 307 28.34 -12.86 -39.92
N GLN A 308 27.15 -12.28 -40.07
CA GLN A 308 26.47 -12.17 -41.37
C GLN A 308 27.14 -11.20 -42.34
N SER A 309 27.67 -10.06 -41.86
CA SER A 309 28.34 -9.10 -42.75
C SER A 309 29.61 -9.68 -43.36
N VAL A 310 30.34 -10.53 -42.61
CA VAL A 310 31.55 -11.23 -43.11
C VAL A 310 31.21 -12.30 -44.16
N ILE A 311 30.06 -12.98 -44.05
CA ILE A 311 29.63 -13.95 -45.05
C ILE A 311 29.24 -13.22 -46.36
N ARG A 312 28.57 -12.07 -46.27
CA ARG A 312 28.19 -11.27 -47.45
C ARG A 312 29.37 -10.58 -48.12
N SER A 313 30.42 -10.21 -47.38
CA SER A 313 31.63 -9.61 -47.97
C SER A 313 32.45 -10.60 -48.81
N LYS A 314 32.16 -11.90 -48.74
CA LYS A 314 32.74 -12.92 -49.63
C LYS A 314 31.90 -13.18 -50.89
N GLU A 315 30.68 -12.65 -50.97
CA GLU A 315 29.78 -12.74 -52.14
C GLU A 315 29.86 -11.51 -53.06
N VAL A 316 30.56 -10.44 -52.65
CA VAL A 316 30.80 -9.19 -53.41
C VAL A 316 32.23 -9.20 -53.94
#